data_AF-A0A1G9EKP9-F1
#
_entry.id   AF-A0A1G9EKP9-F1
#
_cell.length_a   1.000
_cell.length_b   1.000
_cell.length_c   1.000
_cell.angle_alpha   90.00
_cell.angle_beta   90.00
_cell.angle_gamma   90.00
#
_symmetry.space_group_name_H-M   'P 1'
#
loop_
_entity.id
_entity.type
_entity.pdbx_description
1 polymer ?
#
loop_
_entity_poly.entity_id
_entity_poly.type
_entity_poly.pdbx_seq_one_letter_code
_entity_poly.pdbx_strand_id
1 'polypeptide(L)' 'MPTRDDMIREYRSRAGTLPALLLIYAALVSTLALSASAIL' A
#
# COMPACT_ATOMS: atom_id res chain seq x y z
N MET A 1 -7.59 13.49 -26.65
CA MET A 1 -7.06 14.21 -25.48
C MET A 1 -7.82 13.69 -24.28
N PRO A 2 -7.16 13.11 -23.26
CA PRO A 2 -7.87 12.58 -22.09
C PRO A 2 -8.67 13.69 -21.42
N THR A 3 -9.92 13.42 -21.10
CA THR A 3 -10.77 14.40 -20.42
C THR A 3 -10.35 14.51 -18.95
N ARG A 4 -10.72 15.61 -18.28
CA ARG A 4 -10.50 15.78 -16.84
C ARG A 4 -11.04 14.60 -16.04
N ASP A 5 -12.18 14.05 -16.44
CA ASP A 5 -12.82 12.93 -15.77
C ASP A 5 -12.05 11.62 -15.96
N ASP A 6 -11.43 11.41 -17.13
CA ASP A 6 -10.52 10.28 -17.35
C ASP A 6 -9.31 10.37 -16.42
N MET A 7 -8.75 11.57 -16.23
CA MET A 7 -7.64 11.80 -15.31
C MET A 7 -8.02 11.54 -13.85
N ILE A 8 -9.22 11.93 -13.43
CA ILE A 8 -9.72 11.69 -12.06
C ILE A 8 -9.96 10.20 -11.83
N ARG A 9 -10.56 9.50 -12.81
CA ARG A 9 -10.81 8.06 -12.74
C ARG A 9 -9.50 7.28 -12.64
N GLU A 10 -8.51 7.67 -13.43
CA GLU A 10 -7.18 7.06 -13.42
C GLU A 10 -6.39 7.36 -12.15
N TYR A 11 -6.47 8.60 -11.63
CA TYR A 11 -5.90 8.92 -10.33
C TYR A 11 -6.53 8.08 -9.22
N ARG A 12 -7.86 7.90 -9.25
CA ARG A 12 -8.59 7.08 -8.27
C ARG A 12 -8.31 5.59 -8.40
N SER A 13 -8.05 5.08 -9.61
CA SER A 13 -7.67 3.68 -9.82
C SER A 13 -6.22 3.39 -9.41
N ARG A 14 -5.33 4.38 -9.55
CA ARG A 14 -3.91 4.30 -9.14
C ARG A 14 -3.69 4.62 -7.67
N ALA A 15 -4.62 5.32 -7.02
CA ALA A 15 -4.60 5.53 -5.58
C ALA A 15 -4.86 4.18 -4.89
N GLY A 16 -3.77 3.44 -4.63
CA GLY A 16 -3.79 2.31 -3.70
C GLY A 16 -4.52 2.76 -2.44
N THR A 17 -5.56 2.04 -2.05
CA THR A 17 -6.41 2.48 -0.95
C THR A 17 -5.54 2.54 0.30
N LEU A 18 -5.66 3.64 1.08
CA LEU A 18 -4.91 3.81 2.33
C LEU A 18 -4.98 2.57 3.24
N PRO A 19 -6.13 1.86 3.35
CA PRO A 19 -6.20 0.59 4.06
C PRO A 19 -5.28 -0.51 3.51
N ALA A 20 -5.15 -0.65 2.19
CA ALA A 20 -4.26 -1.64 1.59
C ALA A 20 -2.79 -1.33 1.88
N LEU A 21 -2.41 -0.05 1.83
CA LEU A 21 -1.05 0.39 2.21
C LEU A 21 -0.74 0.05 3.67
N LEU A 22 -1.68 0.31 4.59
CA LEU A 22 -1.51 -0.02 6.01
C LEU A 22 -1.36 -1.53 6.22
N LEU A 23 -2.16 -2.36 5.55
CA LEU A 23 -2.08 -3.81 5.64
C LEU A 23 -0.71 -4.34 5.18
N ILE A 24 -0.21 -3.86 4.03
CA ILE A 24 1.09 -4.25 3.51
C ILE A 24 2.20 -3.84 4.47
N TYR A 25 2.14 -2.61 4.98
CA TYR A 25 3.15 -2.09 5.90
C TYR A 25 3.16 -2.86 7.22
N ALA A 26 1.99 -3.18 7.77
CA ALA A 26 1.87 -3.99 8.97
C ALA A 26 2.46 -5.39 8.77
N ALA A 27 2.16 -6.05 7.64
CA ALA A 27 2.72 -7.36 7.33
C ALA A 27 4.25 -7.32 7.27
N LEU A 28 4.84 -6.35 6.56
CA LEU A 28 6.29 -6.21 6.46
C LEU A 28 6.96 -5.96 7.81
N VAL A 29 6.42 -5.04 8.61
CA VAL A 29 6.95 -4.73 9.95
C VAL A 29 6.83 -5.94 10.87
N SER A 30 5.71 -6.66 10.84
CA SER A 30 5.54 -7.89 11.62
C SER A 30 6.55 -8.96 11.21
N THR A 31 6.77 -9.19 9.92
CA THR A 31 7.78 -10.16 9.44
C THR A 31 9.17 -9.77 9.91
N LEU A 32 9.54 -8.48 9.83
CA LEU A 32 10.84 -8.01 10.30
C LEU A 32 11.01 -8.23 11.82
N ALA A 33 9.99 -7.87 12.62
CA ALA A 33 10.02 -8.03 14.06
C ALA A 33 10.13 -9.52 14.48
N LEU A 34 9.36 -10.39 13.82
CA LEU A 34 9.44 -11.84 14.04
C LEU A 34 10.82 -12.39 13.66
N SER A 35 11.37 -11.94 12.53
CA SER A 35 12.71 -12.35 12.09
C SER A 35 13.77 -11.92 13.10
N ALA A 36 13.69 -10.70 13.63
CA ALA A 36 14.58 -10.21 14.68
C ALA A 36 14.45 -11.04 15.98
N SER A 37 13.23 -11.40 16.38
CA SER A 37 13.00 -12.24 17.56
C SER A 37 13.51 -13.67 17.42
N ALA A 38 13.63 -14.20 16.20
CA ALA A 38 14.15 -15.53 15.95
C ALA A 38 15.69 -15.61 15.99
N ILE A 39 16.37 -14.45 15.93
CA ILE A 39 17.84 -14.34 15.95
C ILE A 39 18.37 -14.03 17.37
N LEU A 40 17.53 -13.44 18.23
CA LEU A 40 17.82 -13.17 19.65
C LEU A 40 17.56 -14.40 20.52
#